data_AF-A0A9N8V5W7-F1
#
_entry.id   AF-A0A9N8V5W7-F1
#
_cell.length_a   1.000
_cell.length_b   1.000
_cell.length_c   1.000
_cell.angle_alpha   90.00
_cell.angle_beta   90.00
_cell.angle_gamma   90.00
#
_symmetry.space_group_name_H-M   'P 1'
#
loop_
_entity.id
_entity.type
_entity.pdbx_description
1 polymer ?
#
loop_
_entity_poly.entity_id
_entity_poly.type
_entity_poly.pdbx_seq_one_letter_code
_entity_poly.pdbx_strand_id
1 'polypeptide(L)'
;MTDIKVESIGQFETEIKKIQEILQQKETEHTWQLFDDALKRLLILSRIGAINYEKSLLNWIKSLRQPILDAILTERTRLSGTATELIEEFGKILGPKFEIISDMFVPAILKLCTRTNKIFINRARKCMSTIIRDCQIPSLITKFKESMQGQSKTLRTSAAEFTLTSIEVSDVGNLNNYISDLEWIIREGAVDSTPAVRSVTKKIFEVYKIKFDLRLDDFVNTLPFQVKKNLGVQDRSTTTTTSQRSKIRLQNRIKENQQLQQSQQDNIIIYTKDDNVNGSNDKEWVVDLRLPSKNKENKVVSELDKSNPPSIPEEHNVLNKKIIQVQ
;
A
#
# COMPACT_ATOMS: atom_id res chain seq x y z
N MET A 1 8.89 -17.11 -34.70
CA MET A 1 9.56 -17.67 -33.51
C MET A 1 9.78 -19.12 -33.86
N THR A 2 11.03 -19.53 -34.05
CA THR A 2 11.37 -20.87 -34.55
C THR A 2 11.01 -21.91 -33.48
N ASP A 3 10.26 -22.94 -33.82
CA ASP A 3 9.94 -24.03 -32.90
C ASP A 3 11.23 -24.80 -32.56
N ILE A 4 11.74 -24.58 -31.36
CA ILE A 4 12.90 -25.31 -30.83
C ILE A 4 12.35 -26.56 -30.16
N LYS A 5 12.49 -27.70 -30.82
CA LYS A 5 12.22 -29.01 -30.22
C LYS A 5 13.50 -29.56 -29.61
N VAL A 6 13.43 -29.88 -28.31
CA VAL A 6 14.52 -30.51 -27.56
C VAL A 6 13.97 -31.80 -26.99
N GLU A 7 14.45 -32.92 -27.53
CA GLU A 7 13.95 -34.27 -27.21
C GLU A 7 14.85 -35.02 -26.23
N SER A 8 16.05 -34.49 -25.95
CA SER A 8 16.99 -35.08 -24.99
C SER A 8 17.82 -34.03 -24.26
N ILE A 9 18.39 -34.42 -23.11
CA ILE A 9 19.31 -33.57 -22.34
C ILE A 9 20.56 -33.21 -23.16
N GLY A 10 21.07 -34.12 -23.99
CA GLY A 10 22.23 -33.86 -24.85
C GLY A 10 21.94 -32.79 -25.91
N GLN A 11 20.73 -32.79 -26.50
CA GLN A 11 20.30 -31.72 -27.40
C GLN A 11 20.16 -30.40 -26.64
N PHE A 12 19.57 -30.41 -25.43
CA PHE A 12 19.47 -29.23 -24.58
C PHE A 12 20.83 -28.60 -24.30
N GLU A 13 21.79 -29.39 -23.83
CA GLU A 13 23.15 -28.92 -23.52
C GLU A 13 23.89 -28.41 -24.76
N THR A 14 23.70 -29.05 -25.91
CA THR A 14 24.27 -28.60 -27.18
C THR A 14 23.72 -27.22 -27.58
N GLU A 15 22.43 -27.01 -27.42
CA GLU A 15 21.79 -25.73 -27.69
C GLU A 15 22.25 -24.61 -26.76
N ILE A 16 22.43 -24.94 -25.46
CA ILE A 16 23.01 -24.00 -24.49
C ILE A 16 24.47 -23.66 -24.83
N LYS A 17 25.28 -24.64 -25.24
CA LYS A 17 26.68 -24.39 -25.65
C LYS A 17 26.77 -23.41 -26.83
N LYS A 18 25.91 -23.55 -27.84
CA LYS A 18 25.85 -22.59 -28.97
C LYS A 18 25.55 -21.16 -28.48
N ILE A 19 24.63 -21.02 -27.53
CA ILE A 19 24.31 -19.72 -26.92
C ILE A 19 25.53 -19.18 -26.15
N GLN A 20 26.20 -20.03 -25.38
CA GLN A 20 27.39 -19.65 -24.63
C GLN A 20 28.52 -19.17 -25.54
N GLU A 21 28.77 -19.85 -26.66
CA GLU A 21 29.78 -19.45 -27.66
C GLU A 21 29.51 -18.07 -28.27
N ILE A 22 28.23 -17.73 -28.50
CA ILE A 22 27.83 -16.39 -28.97
C ILE A 22 28.08 -15.36 -27.86
N LEU A 23 27.59 -15.63 -26.66
CA LEU A 23 27.61 -14.69 -25.54
C LEU A 23 29.01 -14.48 -24.93
N GLN A 24 29.97 -15.36 -25.20
CA GLN A 24 31.38 -15.19 -24.81
C GLN A 24 32.14 -14.21 -25.72
N GLN A 25 31.57 -13.84 -26.87
CA GLN A 25 32.18 -12.85 -27.76
C GLN A 25 32.09 -11.44 -27.16
N LYS A 26 32.75 -10.47 -27.80
CA LYS A 26 32.60 -9.06 -27.42
C LYS A 26 31.32 -8.50 -28.03
N GLU A 27 30.48 -7.86 -27.22
CA GLU A 27 29.36 -7.06 -27.72
C GLU A 27 29.89 -5.83 -28.47
N THR A 28 29.47 -5.67 -29.73
CA THR A 28 29.84 -4.58 -30.63
C THR A 28 28.63 -4.15 -31.46
N GLU A 29 28.77 -3.10 -32.28
CA GLU A 29 27.72 -2.68 -33.22
C GLU A 29 27.33 -3.78 -34.22
N HIS A 30 28.24 -4.72 -34.50
CA HIS A 30 27.99 -5.81 -35.46
C HIS A 30 27.49 -7.10 -34.81
N THR A 31 27.66 -7.26 -33.49
CA THR A 31 27.35 -8.52 -32.80
C THR A 31 26.14 -8.43 -31.86
N TRP A 32 25.68 -7.24 -31.47
CA TRP A 32 24.58 -7.11 -30.50
C TRP A 32 23.27 -7.80 -30.93
N GLN A 33 22.99 -7.90 -32.24
CA GLN A 33 21.81 -8.59 -32.75
C GLN A 33 21.91 -10.11 -32.53
N LEU A 34 23.11 -10.68 -32.65
CA LEU A 34 23.36 -12.09 -32.36
C LEU A 34 23.14 -12.38 -30.88
N PHE A 35 23.52 -11.44 -30.00
CA PHE A 35 23.26 -11.54 -28.56
C PHE A 35 21.76 -11.48 -28.28
N ASP A 36 21.04 -10.56 -28.91
CA ASP A 36 19.58 -10.41 -28.79
C ASP A 36 18.87 -11.72 -29.19
N ASP A 37 19.28 -12.33 -30.29
CA ASP A 37 18.68 -13.58 -30.77
C ASP A 37 19.09 -14.79 -29.92
N ALA A 38 20.33 -14.84 -29.43
CA ALA A 38 20.79 -15.87 -28.50
C ALA A 38 20.01 -15.83 -27.16
N LEU A 39 19.72 -14.64 -26.63
CA LEU A 39 18.93 -14.47 -25.40
C LEU A 39 17.45 -14.84 -25.61
N LYS A 40 16.84 -14.52 -26.75
CA LYS A 40 15.49 -15.00 -27.08
C LYS A 40 15.44 -16.52 -27.19
N ARG A 41 16.48 -17.13 -27.77
CA ARG A 41 16.62 -18.59 -27.82
C ARG A 41 16.72 -19.18 -26.42
N LEU A 42 17.52 -18.55 -25.56
CA LEU A 42 17.67 -18.94 -24.15
C LEU A 42 16.35 -18.85 -23.38
N LEU A 43 15.53 -17.85 -23.66
CA LEU A 43 14.19 -17.69 -23.07
C LEU A 43 13.26 -18.86 -23.43
N ILE A 44 13.29 -19.34 -24.67
CA ILE A 44 12.50 -20.52 -25.08
C ILE A 44 13.04 -21.78 -24.39
N LEU A 45 14.37 -21.94 -24.38
CA LEU A 45 15.03 -23.08 -23.77
C LEU A 45 14.82 -23.13 -22.25
N SER A 46 14.76 -21.99 -21.56
CA SER A 46 14.56 -21.97 -20.11
C SER A 46 13.23 -22.58 -19.71
N ARG A 47 12.16 -22.34 -20.49
CA ARG A 47 10.85 -22.98 -20.29
C ARG A 47 10.92 -24.50 -20.43
N ILE A 48 11.59 -24.98 -21.48
CA ILE A 48 11.77 -26.43 -21.72
C ILE A 48 12.66 -27.04 -20.61
N GLY A 49 13.73 -26.34 -20.25
CA GLY A 49 14.69 -26.75 -19.24
C GLY A 49 14.10 -26.78 -17.84
N ALA A 50 13.18 -25.88 -17.50
CA ALA A 50 12.51 -25.89 -16.20
C ALA A 50 11.62 -27.14 -16.03
N ILE A 51 10.96 -27.59 -17.10
CA ILE A 51 10.08 -28.76 -17.07
C ILE A 51 10.90 -30.06 -17.00
N ASN A 52 11.95 -30.18 -17.82
CA ASN A 52 12.62 -31.47 -18.04
C ASN A 52 14.00 -31.59 -17.36
N TYR A 53 14.70 -30.47 -17.12
CA TYR A 53 16.13 -30.44 -16.81
C TYR A 53 16.51 -29.37 -15.75
N GLU A 54 15.70 -29.19 -14.71
CA GLU A 54 15.80 -28.06 -13.77
C GLU A 54 17.20 -27.86 -13.15
N LYS A 55 17.87 -28.93 -12.71
CA LYS A 55 19.23 -28.86 -12.15
C LYS A 55 20.25 -28.36 -13.17
N SER A 56 20.17 -28.85 -14.40
CA SER A 56 21.05 -28.41 -15.49
C SER A 56 20.77 -26.96 -15.87
N LEU A 57 19.49 -26.54 -15.86
CA LEU A 57 19.11 -25.14 -16.09
C LEU A 57 19.78 -24.20 -15.07
N LEU A 58 19.74 -24.51 -13.77
CA LEU A 58 20.38 -23.67 -12.75
C LEU A 58 21.89 -23.55 -12.94
N ASN A 59 22.57 -24.64 -13.33
CA ASN A 59 24.00 -24.61 -13.61
C ASN A 59 24.33 -23.72 -14.81
N TRP A 60 23.50 -23.73 -15.85
CA TRP A 60 23.68 -22.88 -17.03
C TRP A 60 23.35 -21.42 -16.80
N ILE A 61 22.33 -21.12 -16.01
CA ILE A 61 22.07 -19.72 -15.59
C ILE A 61 23.31 -19.16 -14.88
N LYS A 62 23.94 -19.98 -14.01
CA LYS A 62 25.18 -19.59 -13.31
C LYS A 62 26.36 -19.42 -14.27
N SER A 63 26.53 -20.30 -15.27
CA SER A 63 27.63 -20.18 -16.23
C SER A 63 27.48 -18.96 -17.16
N LEU A 64 26.24 -18.58 -17.49
CA LEU A 64 25.90 -17.42 -18.33
C LEU A 64 25.71 -16.13 -17.54
N ARG A 65 26.02 -16.11 -16.25
CA ARG A 65 25.80 -14.96 -15.36
C ARG A 65 26.36 -13.66 -15.93
N GLN A 66 27.66 -13.62 -16.23
CA GLN A 66 28.32 -12.37 -16.62
C GLN A 66 27.79 -11.83 -17.96
N PRO A 67 27.68 -12.63 -19.04
CA PRO A 67 27.10 -12.14 -20.29
C PRO A 67 25.66 -11.64 -20.17
N ILE A 68 24.84 -12.28 -19.33
CA ILE A 68 23.47 -11.82 -19.07
C ILE A 68 23.49 -10.48 -18.34
N LEU A 69 24.36 -10.30 -17.33
CA LEU A 69 24.48 -9.03 -16.61
C LEU A 69 24.94 -7.88 -17.52
N ASP A 70 25.89 -8.15 -18.41
CA ASP A 70 26.38 -7.17 -19.38
C ASP A 70 25.25 -6.78 -20.36
N ALA A 71 24.50 -7.78 -20.85
CA ALA A 71 23.35 -7.55 -21.72
C ALA A 71 22.20 -6.81 -21.02
N ILE A 72 21.96 -7.02 -19.72
CA ILE A 72 20.98 -6.22 -18.95
C ILE A 72 21.41 -4.75 -18.90
N LEU A 73 22.69 -4.49 -18.69
CA LEU A 73 23.22 -3.15 -18.42
C LEU A 73 23.66 -2.36 -19.67
N THR A 74 23.65 -2.96 -20.85
CA THR A 74 23.96 -2.29 -22.13
C THR A 74 23.06 -1.07 -22.40
N GLU A 75 23.59 -0.08 -23.12
CA GLU A 75 22.83 1.10 -23.56
C GLU A 75 21.86 0.78 -24.71
N ARG A 76 21.99 -0.39 -25.33
CA ARG A 76 21.09 -0.86 -26.40
C ARG A 76 19.76 -1.29 -25.79
N THR A 77 18.77 -0.40 -25.87
CA THR A 77 17.45 -0.58 -25.25
C THR A 77 16.73 -1.88 -25.64
N ARG A 78 16.96 -2.40 -26.86
CA ARG A 78 16.40 -3.67 -27.33
C ARG A 78 17.06 -4.86 -26.62
N LEU A 79 18.39 -4.96 -26.67
CA LEU A 79 19.15 -6.05 -26.06
C LEU A 79 18.95 -6.10 -24.54
N SER A 80 19.02 -4.94 -23.86
CA SER A 80 18.70 -4.84 -22.43
C SER A 80 17.26 -5.26 -22.13
N GLY A 81 16.32 -4.94 -23.01
CA GLY A 81 14.94 -5.39 -22.90
C GLY A 81 14.82 -6.91 -22.93
N THR A 82 15.43 -7.56 -23.92
CA THR A 82 15.44 -9.03 -24.06
C THR A 82 16.12 -9.71 -22.87
N ALA A 83 17.24 -9.19 -22.39
CA ALA A 83 17.94 -9.71 -21.22
C ALA A 83 17.10 -9.57 -19.93
N THR A 84 16.43 -8.43 -19.76
CA THR A 84 15.52 -8.20 -18.62
C THR A 84 14.31 -9.12 -18.67
N GLU A 85 13.75 -9.36 -19.86
CA GLU A 85 12.65 -10.30 -20.07
C GLU A 85 13.06 -11.75 -19.77
N LEU A 86 14.30 -12.12 -20.06
CA LEU A 86 14.84 -13.43 -19.67
C LEU A 86 14.87 -13.60 -18.13
N ILE A 87 15.26 -12.57 -17.37
CA ILE A 87 15.21 -12.62 -15.89
C ILE A 87 13.77 -12.69 -15.39
N GLU A 88 12.84 -11.96 -16.02
CA GLU A 88 11.40 -12.07 -15.73
C GLU A 88 10.91 -13.51 -15.95
N GLU A 89 11.35 -14.16 -17.03
CA GLU A 89 11.02 -15.56 -17.32
C GLU A 89 11.63 -16.53 -16.29
N PHE A 90 12.88 -16.31 -15.88
CA PHE A 90 13.50 -17.10 -14.80
C PHE A 90 12.71 -17.03 -13.50
N GLY A 91 12.18 -15.84 -13.15
CA GLY A 91 11.30 -15.69 -11.99
C GLY A 91 10.04 -16.56 -12.11
N LYS A 92 9.36 -16.52 -13.26
CA LYS A 92 8.14 -17.31 -13.51
C LYS A 92 8.37 -18.82 -13.44
N ILE A 93 9.44 -19.31 -14.06
CA ILE A 93 9.67 -20.76 -14.19
C ILE A 93 10.28 -21.39 -12.93
N LEU A 94 11.07 -20.63 -12.16
CA LEU A 94 11.71 -21.12 -10.94
C LEU A 94 10.86 -20.90 -9.69
N GLY A 95 9.96 -19.91 -9.70
CA GLY A 95 9.18 -19.51 -8.53
C GLY A 95 10.10 -19.27 -7.33
N PRO A 96 9.78 -19.83 -6.14
CA PRO A 96 10.61 -19.66 -4.94
C PRO A 96 12.09 -20.04 -5.10
N LYS A 97 12.42 -20.97 -6.00
CA LYS A 97 13.81 -21.38 -6.25
C LYS A 97 14.65 -20.29 -6.91
N PHE A 98 14.03 -19.23 -7.43
CA PHE A 98 14.75 -18.04 -7.93
C PHE A 98 15.63 -17.41 -6.84
N GLU A 99 15.32 -17.61 -5.55
CA GLU A 99 16.15 -17.10 -4.44
C GLU A 99 17.62 -17.51 -4.57
N ILE A 100 17.90 -18.73 -5.07
CA ILE A 100 19.25 -19.27 -5.30
C ILE A 100 20.10 -18.38 -6.23
N ILE A 101 19.46 -17.67 -7.16
CA ILE A 101 20.13 -16.81 -8.16
C ILE A 101 19.80 -15.33 -7.99
N SER A 102 18.96 -14.98 -7.01
CA SER A 102 18.43 -13.63 -6.83
C SER A 102 19.54 -12.59 -6.64
N ASP A 103 20.54 -12.88 -5.80
CA ASP A 103 21.70 -12.03 -5.55
C ASP A 103 22.54 -11.75 -6.80
N MET A 104 22.47 -12.61 -7.81
CA MET A 104 23.22 -12.42 -9.05
C MET A 104 22.59 -11.32 -9.91
N PHE A 105 21.25 -11.30 -10.02
CA PHE A 105 20.54 -10.50 -11.02
C PHE A 105 19.76 -9.32 -10.46
N VAL A 106 19.21 -9.43 -9.24
CA VAL A 106 18.43 -8.34 -8.61
C VAL A 106 19.18 -7.01 -8.57
N PRO A 107 20.49 -6.94 -8.22
CA PRO A 107 21.22 -5.68 -8.23
C PRO A 107 21.23 -4.99 -9.60
N ALA A 108 21.32 -5.75 -10.70
CA ALA A 108 21.30 -5.20 -12.05
C ALA A 108 19.90 -4.67 -12.42
N ILE A 109 18.84 -5.36 -12.02
CA ILE A 109 17.46 -4.90 -12.23
C ILE A 109 17.20 -3.60 -11.44
N LEU A 110 17.65 -3.51 -10.18
CA LEU A 110 17.55 -2.28 -9.40
C LEU A 110 18.37 -1.14 -10.03
N LYS A 111 19.56 -1.43 -10.57
CA LYS A 111 20.37 -0.44 -11.30
C LYS A 111 19.65 0.10 -12.54
N LEU A 112 18.82 -0.69 -13.23
CA LEU A 112 18.01 -0.17 -14.33
C LEU A 112 16.98 0.88 -13.87
N CYS A 113 16.52 0.82 -12.62
CA CYS A 113 15.62 1.84 -12.06
C CYS A 113 16.31 3.20 -11.81
N THR A 114 17.64 3.27 -11.86
CA THR A 114 18.40 4.53 -11.75
C THR A 114 18.64 5.20 -13.11
N ARG A 115 18.31 4.54 -14.23
CA ARG A 115 18.47 5.10 -15.58
C ARG A 115 17.50 6.26 -15.81
N THR A 116 17.84 7.14 -16.74
CA THR A 116 16.99 8.29 -17.13
C THR A 116 15.91 7.91 -18.14
N ASN A 117 16.19 6.93 -19.00
CA ASN A 117 15.26 6.48 -20.03
C ASN A 117 14.18 5.56 -19.43
N LYS A 118 12.92 6.02 -19.51
CA LYS A 118 11.73 5.36 -18.96
C LYS A 118 11.53 3.93 -19.47
N ILE A 119 12.04 3.59 -20.66
CA ILE A 119 11.93 2.24 -21.21
C ILE A 119 12.65 1.23 -20.31
N PHE A 120 13.89 1.51 -19.90
CA PHE A 120 14.64 0.65 -18.98
C PHE A 120 13.93 0.54 -17.63
N ILE A 121 13.50 1.68 -17.08
CA ILE A 121 12.86 1.73 -15.76
C ILE A 121 11.55 0.92 -15.76
N ASN A 122 10.71 1.07 -16.78
CA ASN A 122 9.43 0.36 -16.86
C ASN A 122 9.62 -1.15 -17.01
N ARG A 123 10.62 -1.59 -17.79
CA ARG A 123 10.95 -3.02 -17.92
C ARG A 123 11.50 -3.59 -16.61
N ALA A 124 12.39 -2.86 -15.94
CA ALA A 124 12.91 -3.27 -14.64
C ALA A 124 11.81 -3.40 -13.58
N ARG A 125 10.88 -2.43 -13.54
CA ARG A 125 9.71 -2.49 -12.65
C ARG A 125 8.82 -3.69 -12.92
N LYS A 126 8.53 -3.97 -14.19
CA LYS A 126 7.75 -5.15 -14.60
C LYS A 126 8.44 -6.44 -14.16
N CYS A 127 9.74 -6.58 -14.49
CA CYS A 127 10.55 -7.73 -14.12
C CYS A 127 10.56 -7.96 -12.60
N MET A 128 10.84 -6.93 -11.80
CA MET A 128 10.88 -7.04 -10.35
C MET A 128 9.50 -7.34 -9.74
N SER A 129 8.42 -6.75 -10.27
CA SER A 129 7.06 -7.06 -9.84
C SER A 129 6.72 -8.54 -10.05
N THR A 130 7.09 -9.10 -11.21
CA THR A 130 6.96 -10.54 -11.49
C THR A 130 7.76 -11.38 -10.49
N ILE A 131 9.04 -11.05 -10.28
CA ILE A 131 9.89 -11.79 -9.32
C ILE A 131 9.25 -11.79 -7.92
N ILE A 132 8.77 -10.65 -7.43
CA ILE A 132 8.15 -10.56 -6.11
C ILE A 132 6.89 -11.44 -6.03
N ARG A 133 6.03 -11.38 -7.06
CA ARG A 133 4.74 -12.09 -7.08
C ARG A 133 4.90 -13.60 -7.22
N ASP A 134 5.78 -14.04 -8.13
CA ASP A 134 5.92 -15.45 -8.48
C ASP A 134 6.93 -16.18 -7.59
N CYS A 135 7.95 -15.46 -7.07
CA CYS A 135 8.99 -16.07 -6.27
C CYS A 135 8.77 -15.89 -4.77
N GLN A 136 8.05 -14.85 -4.33
CA GLN A 136 7.77 -14.55 -2.92
C GLN A 136 9.02 -14.65 -2.04
N ILE A 137 10.02 -13.80 -2.32
CA ILE A 137 11.32 -13.80 -1.62
C ILE A 137 11.37 -12.61 -0.65
N PRO A 138 11.06 -12.78 0.65
CA PRO A 138 10.97 -11.67 1.59
C PRO A 138 12.32 -10.99 1.86
N SER A 139 13.44 -11.72 1.65
CA SER A 139 14.80 -11.18 1.79
C SER A 139 15.09 -9.99 0.84
N LEU A 140 14.30 -9.81 -0.21
CA LEU A 140 14.39 -8.65 -1.09
C LEU A 140 14.01 -7.33 -0.39
N ILE A 141 13.23 -7.37 0.70
CA ILE A 141 12.85 -6.17 1.47
C ILE A 141 14.09 -5.42 1.96
N THR A 142 15.13 -6.13 2.41
CA THR A 142 16.40 -5.52 2.84
C THR A 142 17.07 -4.76 1.68
N LYS A 143 17.07 -5.32 0.47
CA LYS A 143 17.60 -4.64 -0.74
C LYS A 143 16.76 -3.41 -1.12
N PHE A 144 15.45 -3.44 -0.89
CA PHE A 144 14.58 -2.30 -1.14
C PHE A 144 14.81 -1.17 -0.13
N LYS A 145 15.02 -1.51 1.15
CA LYS A 145 15.47 -0.56 2.18
C LYS A 145 16.77 0.12 1.77
N GLU A 146 17.80 -0.65 1.38
CA GLU A 146 19.08 -0.10 0.90
C GLU A 146 18.87 0.84 -0.30
N SER A 147 18.02 0.43 -1.24
CA SER A 147 17.67 1.24 -2.42
C SER A 147 16.98 2.57 -2.05
N MET A 148 16.21 2.59 -0.96
CA MET A 148 15.57 3.80 -0.43
C MET A 148 16.55 4.76 0.25
N GLN A 149 17.75 4.33 0.64
CA GLN A 149 18.79 5.21 1.17
C GLN A 149 19.54 5.98 0.07
N GLY A 150 19.38 5.56 -1.20
CA GLY A 150 20.07 6.15 -2.33
C GLY A 150 19.54 7.52 -2.78
N GLN A 151 20.36 8.26 -3.52
CA GLN A 151 20.01 9.61 -4.02
C GLN A 151 19.00 9.60 -5.18
N SER A 152 18.87 8.48 -5.91
CA SER A 152 18.00 8.38 -7.08
C SER A 152 16.51 8.34 -6.70
N LYS A 153 15.80 9.43 -7.00
CA LYS A 153 14.34 9.55 -6.77
C LYS A 153 13.54 8.43 -7.46
N THR A 154 13.96 8.02 -8.66
CA THR A 154 13.30 6.96 -9.43
C THR A 154 13.51 5.59 -8.79
N LEU A 155 14.73 5.31 -8.31
CA LEU A 155 15.02 4.08 -7.58
C LEU A 155 14.23 4.02 -6.27
N ARG A 156 14.25 5.09 -5.45
CA ARG A 156 13.48 5.12 -4.19
C ARG A 156 11.98 4.91 -4.41
N THR A 157 11.43 5.52 -5.45
CA THR A 157 10.01 5.32 -5.83
C THR A 157 9.75 3.86 -6.21
N SER A 158 10.62 3.26 -7.02
CA SER A 158 10.49 1.85 -7.43
C SER A 158 10.63 0.90 -6.23
N ALA A 159 11.60 1.14 -5.35
CA ALA A 159 11.81 0.34 -4.14
C ALA A 159 10.60 0.39 -3.18
N ALA A 160 9.95 1.55 -3.04
CA ALA A 160 8.68 1.64 -2.31
C ALA A 160 7.57 0.84 -3.00
N GLU A 161 7.44 0.89 -4.33
CA GLU A 161 6.45 0.09 -5.09
C GLU A 161 6.70 -1.42 -4.94
N PHE A 162 7.96 -1.83 -4.95
CA PHE A 162 8.39 -3.21 -4.73
C PHE A 162 8.11 -3.67 -3.30
N THR A 163 8.35 -2.81 -2.31
CA THR A 163 8.01 -3.08 -0.91
C THR A 163 6.51 -3.26 -0.73
N LEU A 164 5.70 -2.37 -1.32
CA LEU A 164 4.25 -2.49 -1.32
C LEU A 164 3.79 -3.83 -1.91
N THR A 165 4.33 -4.20 -3.06
CA THR A 165 4.01 -5.49 -3.68
C THR A 165 4.42 -6.66 -2.79
N SER A 166 5.57 -6.58 -2.14
CA SER A 166 6.11 -7.64 -1.27
C SER A 166 5.25 -7.86 -0.03
N ILE A 167 4.83 -6.79 0.64
CA ILE A 167 3.95 -6.89 1.82
C ILE A 167 2.55 -7.36 1.43
N GLU A 168 2.03 -6.99 0.27
CA GLU A 168 0.73 -7.45 -0.23
C GLU A 168 0.72 -8.97 -0.43
N VAL A 169 1.72 -9.52 -1.14
CA VAL A 169 1.73 -10.95 -1.53
C VAL A 169 2.27 -11.90 -0.47
N SER A 170 3.09 -11.44 0.47
CA SER A 170 3.72 -12.31 1.45
C SER A 170 2.87 -12.49 2.70
N ASP A 171 2.84 -13.70 3.25
CA ASP A 171 2.22 -13.97 4.55
C ASP A 171 3.00 -13.34 5.70
N VAL A 172 2.29 -13.02 6.79
CA VAL A 172 2.86 -12.38 7.99
C VAL A 172 4.07 -13.17 8.53
N GLY A 173 3.97 -14.50 8.58
CA GLY A 173 5.05 -15.37 9.06
C GLY A 173 6.36 -15.19 8.31
N ASN A 174 6.29 -15.04 6.98
CA ASN A 174 7.45 -14.86 6.10
C ASN A 174 8.07 -13.46 6.24
N LEU A 175 7.30 -12.47 6.68
CA LEU A 175 7.73 -11.09 6.85
C LEU A 175 8.35 -10.80 8.22
N ASN A 176 8.15 -11.66 9.22
CA ASN A 176 8.59 -11.43 10.61
C ASN A 176 10.07 -11.05 10.73
N ASN A 177 10.94 -11.71 9.97
CA ASN A 177 12.39 -11.45 9.98
C ASN A 177 12.78 -10.11 9.35
N TYR A 178 11.86 -9.46 8.64
CA TYR A 178 12.09 -8.23 7.88
C TYR A 178 11.22 -7.06 8.38
N ILE A 179 10.51 -7.23 9.50
CA ILE A 179 9.65 -6.20 10.08
C ILE A 179 10.42 -4.92 10.37
N SER A 180 11.62 -5.01 10.94
CA SER A 180 12.44 -3.83 11.23
C SER A 180 12.79 -3.04 9.97
N ASP A 181 13.01 -3.72 8.84
CA ASP A 181 13.27 -3.09 7.56
C ASP A 181 11.99 -2.46 6.97
N LEU A 182 10.83 -3.11 7.10
CA LEU A 182 9.53 -2.54 6.72
C LEU A 182 9.20 -1.29 7.52
N GLU A 183 9.36 -1.33 8.85
CA GLU A 183 9.14 -0.20 9.75
C GLU A 183 10.08 0.97 9.44
N TRP A 184 11.33 0.68 9.09
CA TRP A 184 12.29 1.68 8.60
C TRP A 184 11.82 2.31 7.29
N ILE A 185 11.40 1.49 6.32
CA ILE A 185 10.90 1.97 5.01
C ILE A 185 9.68 2.89 5.20
N ILE A 186 8.75 2.52 6.10
CA ILE A 186 7.57 3.33 6.40
C ILE A 186 7.97 4.67 7.02
N ARG A 187 8.89 4.66 7.99
CA ARG A 187 9.33 5.87 8.70
C ARG A 187 10.00 6.86 7.75
N GLU A 188 11.00 6.40 7.00
CA GLU A 188 11.77 7.25 6.10
C GLU A 188 10.98 7.64 4.85
N GLY A 189 10.22 6.70 4.29
CA GLY A 189 9.39 6.93 3.11
C GLY A 189 8.28 7.97 3.35
N ALA A 190 7.77 8.10 4.58
CA ALA A 190 6.75 9.08 4.93
C ALA A 190 7.24 10.53 4.88
N VAL A 191 8.56 10.75 5.01
CA VAL A 191 9.20 12.07 4.98
C VAL A 191 10.12 12.26 3.78
N ASP A 192 10.15 11.31 2.84
CA ASP A 192 10.95 11.40 1.61
C ASP A 192 10.66 12.71 0.88
N SER A 193 11.70 13.34 0.32
CA SER A 193 11.57 14.56 -0.49
C SER A 193 10.66 14.38 -1.71
N THR A 194 10.55 13.16 -2.25
CA THR A 194 9.79 12.83 -3.45
C THR A 194 8.33 12.51 -3.12
N PRO A 195 7.34 13.27 -3.64
CA PRO A 195 5.91 13.04 -3.35
C PRO A 195 5.41 11.64 -3.71
N ALA A 196 5.93 11.05 -4.80
CA ALA A 196 5.56 9.70 -5.22
C ALA A 196 5.94 8.63 -4.17
N VAL A 197 7.14 8.74 -3.57
CA VAL A 197 7.58 7.85 -2.49
C VAL A 197 6.64 7.95 -1.29
N ARG A 198 6.31 9.18 -0.86
CA ARG A 198 5.37 9.40 0.26
C ARG A 198 3.99 8.81 -0.02
N SER A 199 3.49 8.95 -1.26
CA SER A 199 2.20 8.39 -1.68
C SER A 199 2.18 6.86 -1.60
N VAL A 200 3.22 6.20 -2.10
CA VAL A 200 3.35 4.74 -2.02
C VAL A 200 3.54 4.29 -0.56
N THR A 201 4.32 5.04 0.22
CA THR A 201 4.55 4.72 1.64
C THR A 201 3.28 4.73 2.47
N LYS A 202 2.35 5.66 2.20
CA LYS A 202 1.01 5.62 2.81
C LYS A 202 0.31 4.29 2.53
N LYS A 203 0.35 3.80 1.29
CA LYS A 203 -0.25 2.51 0.93
C LYS A 203 0.44 1.34 1.65
N ILE A 204 1.78 1.37 1.76
CA ILE A 204 2.52 0.37 2.54
C ILE A 204 2.03 0.37 3.98
N PHE A 205 1.87 1.54 4.59
CA PHE A 205 1.36 1.67 5.95
C PHE A 205 -0.09 1.17 6.10
N GLU A 206 -0.96 1.41 5.12
CA GLU A 206 -2.32 0.84 5.12
C GLU A 206 -2.30 -0.70 5.14
N VAL A 207 -1.46 -1.34 4.33
CA VAL A 207 -1.31 -2.80 4.34
C VAL A 207 -0.68 -3.27 5.66
N TYR A 208 0.29 -2.54 6.19
CA TYR A 208 0.95 -2.85 7.46
C TYR A 208 -0.05 -2.87 8.63
N LYS A 209 -0.95 -1.89 8.72
CA LYS A 209 -2.01 -1.85 9.76
C LYS A 209 -2.88 -3.10 9.76
N ILE A 210 -3.16 -3.66 8.57
CA ILE A 210 -4.01 -4.84 8.41
C ILE A 210 -3.24 -6.11 8.78
N LYS A 211 -1.97 -6.22 8.34
CA LYS A 211 -1.16 -7.43 8.53
C LYS A 211 -0.51 -7.56 9.92
N PHE A 212 -0.26 -6.44 10.58
CA PHE A 212 0.48 -6.37 11.85
C PHE A 212 -0.29 -5.56 12.90
N ASP A 213 -1.58 -5.82 13.04
CA ASP A 213 -2.50 -5.13 13.96
C ASP A 213 -2.01 -5.14 15.41
N LEU A 214 -1.54 -6.30 15.91
CA LEU A 214 -1.02 -6.45 17.26
C LEU A 214 0.26 -5.64 17.53
N ARG A 215 1.03 -5.31 16.49
CA ARG A 215 2.27 -4.54 16.58
C ARG A 215 2.08 -3.05 16.27
N LEU A 216 0.93 -2.69 15.73
CA LEU A 216 0.68 -1.37 15.16
C LEU A 216 0.90 -0.25 16.17
N ASP A 217 0.33 -0.38 17.37
CA ASP A 217 0.40 0.67 18.39
C ASP A 217 1.83 0.90 18.86
N ASP A 218 2.59 -0.17 19.11
CA ASP A 218 4.01 -0.10 19.48
C ASP A 218 4.81 0.64 18.42
N PHE A 219 4.65 0.24 17.15
CA PHE A 219 5.34 0.90 16.04
C PHE A 219 4.96 2.37 15.93
N VAL A 220 3.67 2.70 15.93
CA VAL A 220 3.16 4.07 15.84
C VAL A 220 3.68 4.92 16.99
N ASN A 221 3.77 4.38 18.21
CA ASN A 221 4.30 5.11 19.37
C ASN A 221 5.76 5.51 19.21
N THR A 222 6.56 4.77 18.42
CA THR A 222 7.94 5.15 18.10
C THR A 222 8.05 6.25 17.04
N LEU A 223 6.97 6.63 16.36
CA LEU A 223 7.02 7.57 15.22
C LEU A 223 7.01 9.04 15.70
N PRO A 224 7.88 9.91 15.14
CA PRO A 224 7.79 11.35 15.35
C PRO A 224 6.45 11.93 14.85
N PHE A 225 6.02 13.05 15.44
CA PHE A 225 4.76 13.72 15.08
C PHE A 225 4.62 13.98 13.57
N GLN A 226 5.67 14.46 12.91
CA GLN A 226 5.65 14.75 11.48
C GLN A 226 5.42 13.49 10.63
N VAL A 227 5.98 12.35 11.04
CA VAL A 227 5.79 11.05 10.36
C VAL A 227 4.34 10.59 10.55
N LYS A 228 3.82 10.62 11.78
CA LYS A 228 2.41 10.30 12.08
C LYS A 228 1.44 11.11 11.24
N LYS A 229 1.64 12.43 11.21
CA LYS A 229 0.85 13.36 10.39
C LYS A 229 0.91 12.99 8.90
N ASN A 230 2.09 12.71 8.38
CA ASN A 230 2.27 12.34 6.97
C ASN A 230 1.64 10.99 6.63
N LEU A 231 1.58 10.05 7.57
CA LEU A 231 0.90 8.76 7.42
C LEU A 231 -0.61 8.84 7.66
N GLY A 232 -1.14 10.00 8.09
CA GLY A 232 -2.56 10.15 8.39
C GLY A 232 -2.99 9.48 9.70
N VAL A 233 -2.06 9.20 10.61
CA VAL A 233 -2.36 8.73 11.96
C VAL A 233 -3.00 9.88 12.72
N GLN A 234 -4.26 9.72 13.11
CA GLN A 234 -4.99 10.71 13.90
C GLN A 234 -4.53 10.63 15.36
N ASP A 235 -4.09 11.75 15.91
CA ASP A 235 -3.92 11.87 17.36
C ASP A 235 -5.31 11.85 18.01
N ARG A 236 -5.65 10.74 18.69
CA ARG A 236 -6.90 10.62 19.47
C ARG A 236 -7.07 11.72 20.54
N SER A 237 -6.04 12.52 20.81
CA SER A 237 -6.04 13.63 21.77
C SER A 237 -6.53 14.99 21.23
N THR A 238 -6.74 15.16 19.92
CA THR A 238 -7.06 16.49 19.33
C THR A 238 -8.53 16.72 18.98
N THR A 239 -9.41 15.73 19.14
CA THR A 239 -10.85 15.87 18.81
C THR A 239 -11.62 16.78 19.77
N THR A 240 -11.06 17.10 20.95
CA THR A 240 -11.76 17.90 21.98
C THR A 240 -11.72 19.41 21.69
N THR A 241 -10.66 19.94 21.09
CA THR A 241 -10.45 21.41 20.98
C THR A 241 -11.28 22.06 19.88
N THR A 242 -11.49 21.37 18.76
CA THR A 242 -12.34 21.86 17.66
C THR A 242 -13.82 21.85 18.02
N SER A 243 -14.26 20.85 18.81
CA SER A 243 -15.63 20.76 19.33
C SER A 243 -15.95 21.85 20.36
N GLN A 244 -14.97 22.29 21.15
CA GLN A 244 -15.14 23.42 22.07
C GLN A 244 -15.22 24.76 21.34
N ARG A 245 -14.38 25.01 20.33
CA ARG A 245 -14.44 26.27 19.55
C ARG A 245 -15.73 26.40 18.73
N SER A 246 -16.26 25.32 18.17
CA SER A 246 -17.54 25.34 17.45
C SER A 246 -18.73 25.52 18.39
N LYS A 247 -18.71 24.91 19.59
CA LYS A 247 -19.71 25.14 20.63
C LYS A 247 -19.70 26.60 21.14
N ILE A 248 -18.52 27.18 21.37
CA ILE A 248 -18.39 28.59 21.81
C ILE A 248 -18.90 29.55 20.72
N ARG A 249 -18.57 29.31 19.44
CA ARG A 249 -19.08 30.13 18.32
C ARG A 249 -20.61 30.02 18.17
N LEU A 250 -21.17 28.83 18.34
CA LEU A 250 -22.62 28.63 18.27
C LEU A 250 -23.33 29.31 19.44
N GLN A 251 -22.78 29.23 20.65
CA GLN A 251 -23.32 29.92 21.83
C GLN A 251 -23.29 31.45 21.67
N ASN A 252 -22.22 32.01 21.09
CA ASN A 252 -22.15 33.45 20.83
C ASN A 252 -23.16 33.90 19.75
N ARG A 253 -23.36 33.11 18.68
CA ARG A 253 -24.41 33.37 17.68
C ARG A 253 -25.82 33.29 18.25
N ILE A 254 -26.07 32.35 19.17
CA ILE A 254 -27.38 32.22 19.83
C ILE A 254 -27.66 33.45 20.71
N LYS A 255 -26.65 33.95 21.43
CA LYS A 255 -26.77 35.18 22.24
C LYS A 255 -26.99 36.44 21.39
N GLU A 256 -26.28 36.58 20.27
CA GLU A 256 -26.49 37.69 19.33
C GLU A 256 -27.90 37.67 18.72
N ASN A 257 -28.40 36.50 18.32
CA ASN A 257 -29.76 36.38 17.79
C ASN A 257 -30.86 36.64 18.84
N GLN A 258 -30.62 36.29 20.11
CA GLN A 258 -31.56 36.61 21.20
C GLN A 258 -31.61 38.12 21.48
N GLN A 259 -30.47 38.82 21.42
CA GLN A 259 -30.44 40.29 21.54
C GLN A 259 -31.14 40.99 20.37
N LEU A 260 -30.98 40.50 19.15
CA LEU A 260 -31.64 41.05 17.97
C LEU A 260 -33.17 40.90 18.03
N GLN A 261 -33.67 39.75 18.50
CA GLN A 261 -35.11 39.52 18.68
C GLN A 261 -35.70 40.42 19.77
N GLN A 262 -34.95 40.73 20.82
CA GLN A 262 -35.41 41.62 21.90
C GLN A 262 -35.47 43.09 21.45
N SER A 263 -34.66 43.49 20.47
CA SER A 263 -34.67 44.85 19.88
C SER A 263 -35.75 45.09 18.82
N GLN A 264 -36.36 44.02 18.28
CA GLN A 264 -37.42 44.12 17.26
C GLN A 264 -38.84 44.04 17.82
N GLN A 265 -39.01 43.92 19.15
CA GLN A 265 -40.33 43.86 19.78
C GLN A 265 -40.91 45.26 20.09
N ASP A 266 -40.17 46.34 19.85
CA ASP A 266 -40.68 47.70 19.98
C ASP A 266 -40.90 48.32 18.58
N ASN A 267 -42.12 48.82 18.38
CA ASN A 267 -42.66 49.55 17.22
C ASN A 267 -43.28 48.73 16.07
N ILE A 268 -44.50 48.24 16.30
CA ILE A 268 -45.51 48.17 15.23
C ILE A 268 -46.59 49.21 15.55
N ILE A 269 -46.55 50.36 14.86
CA ILE A 269 -47.64 51.35 14.86
C ILE A 269 -48.56 51.00 13.69
N ILE A 270 -49.78 50.56 13.97
CA ILE A 270 -50.83 50.35 12.96
C ILE A 270 -51.66 51.63 12.90
N TYR A 271 -51.68 52.31 11.75
CA TYR A 271 -52.59 53.42 11.51
C TYR A 271 -53.93 52.90 10.99
N THR A 272 -55.00 53.12 11.74
CA THR A 272 -56.37 53.04 11.23
C THR A 272 -56.94 54.46 11.14
N LYS A 273 -57.35 54.81 9.93
CA LYS A 273 -58.06 56.05 9.60
C LYS A 273 -59.53 55.80 9.87
N ASP A 274 -60.20 56.64 10.67
CA ASP A 274 -61.64 56.88 10.55
C ASP A 274 -62.06 58.18 11.25
N ASP A 275 -63.17 58.71 10.74
CA ASP A 275 -63.57 60.10 10.73
C ASP A 275 -64.25 60.62 12.03
N ASN A 276 -63.94 61.88 12.33
CA ASN A 276 -64.84 62.91 12.88
C ASN A 276 -65.24 62.91 14.38
N VAL A 277 -65.20 64.15 14.92
CA VAL A 277 -65.92 64.73 16.08
C VAL A 277 -65.30 64.65 17.49
N ASN A 278 -64.85 65.84 17.93
CA ASN A 278 -64.87 66.48 19.26
C ASN A 278 -64.72 65.64 20.54
N GLY A 279 -63.74 66.03 21.35
CA GLY A 279 -63.94 66.22 22.79
C GLY A 279 -63.01 65.45 23.72
N SER A 280 -62.21 66.23 24.46
CA SER A 280 -61.62 66.00 25.79
C SER A 280 -61.57 64.59 26.41
N ASN A 281 -60.36 64.32 26.92
CA ASN A 281 -59.99 63.60 28.14
C ASN A 281 -60.01 62.05 28.11
N ASP A 282 -58.78 61.53 28.05
CA ASP A 282 -58.19 60.43 28.84
C ASP A 282 -59.08 59.24 29.23
N LYS A 283 -58.96 58.14 28.48
CA LYS A 283 -59.00 56.76 29.01
C LYS A 283 -58.11 55.84 28.17
N GLU A 284 -56.91 55.56 28.65
CA GLU A 284 -56.07 54.48 28.11
C GLU A 284 -56.56 53.14 28.69
N TRP A 285 -57.02 52.23 27.83
CA TRP A 285 -57.34 50.86 28.20
C TRP A 285 -56.17 49.96 27.85
N VAL A 286 -55.49 49.43 28.86
CA VAL A 286 -54.47 48.40 28.70
C VAL A 286 -55.17 47.06 28.44
N VAL A 287 -55.03 46.50 27.24
CA VAL A 287 -55.45 45.13 26.94
C VAL A 287 -54.23 44.22 27.09
N ASP A 288 -54.15 43.47 28.19
CA ASP A 288 -53.09 42.51 28.49
C ASP A 288 -53.28 41.23 27.66
N LEU A 289 -52.55 41.08 26.55
CA LEU A 289 -52.46 39.82 25.79
C LEU A 289 -51.33 38.95 26.36
N ARG A 290 -51.51 38.46 27.59
CA ARG A 290 -50.71 37.37 28.15
C ARG A 290 -51.17 36.03 27.56
N LEU A 291 -50.35 35.43 26.71
CA LEU A 291 -50.41 33.97 26.45
C LEU A 291 -49.73 33.23 27.62
N PRO A 292 -50.34 32.19 28.20
CA PRO A 292 -49.77 31.51 29.37
C PRO A 292 -48.58 30.61 28.99
N SER A 293 -47.45 30.83 29.67
CA SER A 293 -46.30 29.92 29.67
C SER A 293 -46.66 28.60 30.35
N LYS A 294 -46.54 27.47 29.64
CA LYS A 294 -46.49 26.14 30.26
C LYS A 294 -45.04 25.78 30.51
N ASN A 295 -44.62 25.88 31.77
CA ASN A 295 -43.53 25.09 32.31
C ASN A 295 -44.05 24.41 33.59
N LYS A 296 -44.05 23.08 33.62
CA LYS A 296 -44.12 22.32 34.87
C LYS A 296 -43.13 21.16 34.80
N GLU A 297 -42.12 21.30 35.64
CA GLU A 297 -41.28 20.23 36.17
C GLU A 297 -42.15 19.12 36.79
N ASN A 298 -41.62 17.90 36.83
CA ASN A 298 -41.90 17.01 37.94
C ASN A 298 -40.64 16.23 38.35
N LYS A 299 -40.55 16.09 39.67
CA LYS A 299 -39.41 15.76 40.50
C LYS A 299 -39.49 14.29 40.93
N VAL A 300 -38.37 13.57 40.81
CA VAL A 300 -37.74 12.56 41.72
C VAL A 300 -38.64 11.61 42.56
N VAL A 301 -38.33 10.30 42.59
CA VAL A 301 -37.87 9.49 43.76
C VAL A 301 -37.74 7.97 43.40
N SER A 302 -36.74 7.34 44.07
CA SER A 302 -36.23 5.94 44.29
C SER A 302 -37.10 4.71 43.95
N GLU A 303 -36.66 3.43 43.91
CA GLU A 303 -35.59 2.66 44.60
C GLU A 303 -35.38 1.24 43.97
N LEU A 304 -34.42 0.45 44.49
CA LEU A 304 -33.89 -0.89 44.12
C LEU A 304 -34.95 -2.01 43.84
N ASP A 305 -34.71 -3.15 43.15
CA ASP A 305 -33.75 -4.24 43.42
C ASP A 305 -33.79 -5.37 42.32
N LYS A 306 -32.86 -6.32 42.42
CA LYS A 306 -32.42 -7.45 41.54
C LYS A 306 -33.49 -8.37 40.93
N SER A 307 -33.18 -8.93 39.74
CA SER A 307 -33.09 -10.39 39.49
C SER A 307 -32.79 -10.76 38.01
N ASN A 308 -31.63 -11.42 37.81
CA ASN A 308 -31.16 -12.43 36.84
C ASN A 308 -31.80 -12.69 35.44
N PRO A 309 -31.00 -13.16 34.45
CA PRO A 309 -31.41 -13.49 33.08
C PRO A 309 -31.86 -14.95 32.94
N PRO A 310 -32.55 -15.35 31.85
CA PRO A 310 -32.80 -16.76 31.59
C PRO A 310 -31.73 -17.38 30.67
N SER A 311 -31.34 -18.57 31.09
CA SER A 311 -30.36 -19.48 30.55
C SER A 311 -30.86 -20.29 29.34
N ILE A 312 -29.88 -20.81 28.60
CA ILE A 312 -29.92 -21.81 27.53
C ILE A 312 -30.52 -23.15 28.03
N PRO A 313 -31.10 -23.99 27.14
CA PRO A 313 -31.01 -25.44 27.27
C PRO A 313 -30.08 -26.04 26.20
N GLU A 314 -29.12 -26.83 26.67
CA GLU A 314 -28.28 -27.74 25.88
C GLU A 314 -29.11 -28.91 25.35
N GLU A 315 -28.88 -29.31 24.10
CA GLU A 315 -29.19 -30.67 23.63
C GLU A 315 -27.98 -31.30 22.91
N HIS A 316 -27.74 -32.55 23.27
CA HIS A 316 -26.70 -33.46 22.81
C HIS A 316 -26.86 -33.91 21.35
N ASN A 317 -25.76 -34.01 20.59
CA ASN A 317 -25.39 -35.17 19.73
C ASN A 317 -24.05 -34.88 19.00
N VAL A 318 -22.93 -35.56 19.29
CA VAL A 318 -22.43 -36.85 18.74
C VAL A 318 -21.95 -36.77 17.27
N LEU A 319 -20.82 -37.45 16.98
CA LEU A 319 -20.04 -37.58 15.72
C LEU A 319 -19.02 -36.44 15.44
N ASN A 320 -17.74 -36.62 15.13
CA ASN A 320 -16.93 -37.76 14.69
C ASN A 320 -15.43 -37.41 14.89
N LYS A 321 -14.67 -38.20 15.67
CA LYS A 321 -13.20 -38.25 15.58
C LYS A 321 -12.80 -39.66 15.14
N LYS A 322 -12.56 -39.83 13.84
CA LYS A 322 -11.82 -41.00 13.31
C LYS A 322 -10.34 -40.74 13.54
N ILE A 323 -9.80 -41.40 14.55
CA ILE A 323 -8.36 -41.57 14.74
C ILE A 323 -7.86 -42.63 13.76
N ILE A 324 -6.67 -42.33 13.27
CA ILE A 324 -5.78 -43.04 12.36
C ILE A 324 -5.44 -44.43 12.90
N GLN A 325 -5.63 -45.46 12.07
CA GLN A 325 -4.90 -46.72 12.10
C GLN A 325 -5.21 -47.50 10.82
N VAL A 326 -4.28 -47.57 9.87
CA VAL A 326 -3.92 -48.79 9.10
C VAL A 326 -2.47 -48.63 8.63
N GLN A 327 -1.79 -49.77 8.68
CA GLN A 327 -0.41 -50.16 8.40
C GLN A 327 0.24 -49.61 7.13
#